data_AF-A0A4Q5XH79-F1
#
_entry.id   AF-A0A4Q5XH79-F1
#
_cell.length_a   1.000
_cell.length_b   1.000
_cell.length_c   1.000
_cell.angle_alpha   90.00
_cell.angle_beta   90.00
_cell.angle_gamma   90.00
#
_symmetry.space_group_name_H-M   'P 1'
#
loop_
_entity.id
_entity.type
_entity.pdbx_description
1 polymer ?
#
loop_
_entity_poly.entity_id
_entity_poly.type
_entity_poly.pdbx_seq_one_letter_code
_entity_poly.pdbx_strand_id
1 'polypeptide(L)'
;MTRIDLHPEDLLDRAARGVATYADLTRIKQHLAECAVCRVERALFMQAAVDAAPLRDEALVAARLTRDVTARLASPMARRARRTSAVVGGVLVAVCVAGAAAAATLAWRAPNHRTAAPLEVPSTPLVAPPSPGPELVVEPPTQEDSAAQEPPARGAASEPLPTRPSAPSASEPASASELFGRANQARRDGKVTEAARLYRGLQERFAGSHEELVSRVSLGRLLLDRLGDSRGALVQFNSYLASPAGGALREEAMVGRALALGRLGRAAEERAAWQALLEAWPKSTHRKRAQARLADLGAPALDAPDADRALTGKRPGGRAQ
;
A
#
# COMPACT_ATOMS: atom_id res chain seq x y z
N MET A 1 -44.16 28.15 2.25
CA MET A 1 -42.96 27.41 1.80
C MET A 1 -42.51 26.53 2.95
N THR A 2 -42.78 25.23 2.85
CA THR A 2 -42.41 24.23 3.86
C THR A 2 -40.90 24.07 3.90
N ARG A 3 -40.32 24.26 5.08
CA ARG A 3 -38.91 24.01 5.35
C ARG A 3 -38.72 22.49 5.28
N ILE A 4 -38.27 21.99 4.13
CA ILE A 4 -37.89 20.59 4.00
C ILE A 4 -36.66 20.43 4.88
N ASP A 5 -36.85 19.81 6.05
CA ASP A 5 -35.75 19.38 6.91
C ASP A 5 -35.03 18.24 6.18
N LEU A 6 -33.96 18.62 5.47
CA LEU A 6 -33.00 17.67 4.93
C LEU A 6 -32.42 16.87 6.10
N HIS A 7 -32.42 15.56 5.96
CA HIS A 7 -31.87 14.68 6.98
C HIS A 7 -30.34 14.94 7.10
N PRO A 8 -29.74 14.86 8.30
CA PRO A 8 -28.33 15.16 8.51
C PRO A 8 -27.39 14.34 7.60
N GLU A 9 -27.77 13.11 7.27
CA GLU A 9 -27.04 12.23 6.35
C GLU A 9 -26.95 12.80 4.92
N ASP A 10 -28.03 13.36 4.38
CA ASP A 10 -28.03 13.96 3.04
C ASP A 10 -27.04 15.13 2.95
N LEU A 11 -26.94 15.91 4.03
CA LEU A 11 -26.00 17.02 4.11
C LEU A 11 -24.55 16.52 4.18
N LEU A 12 -24.28 15.47 4.96
CA LEU A 12 -22.96 14.83 5.03
C LEU A 12 -22.55 14.22 3.67
N ASP A 13 -23.47 13.54 2.98
CA ASP A 13 -23.23 12.96 1.65
C ASP A 13 -22.99 14.02 0.57
N ARG A 14 -23.71 15.14 0.62
CA ARG A 14 -23.46 16.28 -0.27
C ARG A 14 -22.10 16.93 0.01
N ALA A 15 -21.71 17.02 1.28
CA ALA A 15 -20.39 17.53 1.66
C ALA A 15 -19.27 16.59 1.21
N ALA A 16 -19.44 15.27 1.37
CA ALA A 16 -18.48 14.27 0.92
C ALA A 16 -18.28 14.28 -0.61
N ARG A 17 -19.35 14.54 -1.37
CA ARG A 17 -19.32 14.67 -2.84
C ARG A 17 -18.84 16.05 -3.33
N GLY A 18 -18.56 17.00 -2.43
CA GLY A 18 -18.14 18.36 -2.81
C GLY A 18 -19.25 19.22 -3.44
N VAL A 19 -20.52 18.84 -3.26
CA VAL A 19 -21.70 19.58 -3.79
C VAL A 19 -22.48 20.31 -2.69
N ALA A 20 -21.95 20.35 -1.47
CA ALA A 20 -22.50 21.14 -0.38
C ALA A 20 -22.27 22.63 -0.62
N THR A 21 -23.32 23.43 -0.46
CA THR A 21 -23.24 24.89 -0.46
C THR A 21 -22.70 25.40 0.87
N TYR A 22 -22.33 26.68 0.94
CA TYR A 22 -21.91 27.31 2.20
C TYR A 22 -22.97 27.22 3.32
N ALA A 23 -24.25 27.33 2.95
CA ALA A 23 -25.36 27.18 3.89
C ALA A 23 -25.43 25.75 4.45
N ASP A 24 -25.20 24.74 3.60
CA ASP A 24 -25.17 23.33 4.02
C ASP A 24 -24.01 23.09 5.00
N LEU A 25 -22.81 23.60 4.70
CA LEU A 25 -21.64 23.46 5.55
C LEU A 25 -21.84 24.11 6.93
N THR A 26 -22.51 25.27 6.99
CA THR A 26 -22.86 25.94 8.24
C THR A 26 -23.84 25.11 9.07
N ARG A 27 -24.88 24.55 8.44
CA ARG A 27 -25.84 23.65 9.12
C ARG A 27 -25.18 22.38 9.64
N ILE A 28 -24.32 21.75 8.84
CA ILE A 28 -23.53 20.57 9.25
C ILE A 28 -22.68 20.93 10.46
N LYS A 29 -21.98 22.07 10.44
CA LYS A 29 -21.14 22.50 11.56
C LYS A 29 -21.93 22.68 12.85
N GLN A 30 -23.12 23.30 12.76
CA GLN A 30 -24.01 23.48 13.91
C GLN A 30 -24.52 22.14 14.45
N HIS A 31 -24.99 21.25 13.56
CA HIS A 31 -25.47 19.93 13.96
C HIS A 31 -24.38 19.08 14.62
N LEU A 32 -23.15 19.10 14.10
CA LEU A 32 -22.01 18.37 14.68
C LEU A 32 -21.55 18.91 16.03
N ALA A 33 -21.92 20.15 16.39
CA ALA A 33 -21.68 20.66 17.73
C ALA A 33 -22.57 19.95 18.77
N GLU A 34 -23.78 19.57 18.36
CA GLU A 34 -24.84 19.03 19.23
C GLU A 34 -24.96 17.50 19.16
N CYS A 35 -24.65 16.88 18.01
CA CYS A 35 -24.83 15.44 17.79
C CYS A 35 -23.49 14.68 17.79
N ALA A 36 -23.27 13.84 18.80
CA ALA A 36 -22.07 13.01 18.91
C ALA A 36 -21.99 11.90 17.84
N VAL A 37 -23.13 11.32 17.45
CA VAL A 37 -23.20 10.22 16.46
C VAL A 37 -22.71 10.71 15.09
N CYS A 38 -23.24 11.82 14.58
CA CYS A 38 -22.80 12.38 13.29
C CYS A 38 -21.34 12.85 13.32
N ARG A 39 -20.77 13.19 14.49
CA ARG A 39 -19.31 13.44 14.62
C ARG A 39 -18.50 12.18 14.35
N VAL A 40 -18.92 11.06 14.92
CA VAL A 40 -18.25 9.76 14.72
C VAL A 40 -18.38 9.34 13.25
N GLU A 41 -19.57 9.42 12.66
CA GLU A 41 -19.76 9.11 11.24
C GLU A 41 -18.90 9.97 10.33
N ARG A 42 -18.83 11.29 10.56
CA ARG A 42 -17.95 12.17 9.79
C ARG A 42 -16.48 11.80 9.95
N ALA A 43 -16.04 11.43 11.14
CA ALA A 43 -14.67 10.98 11.37
C ALA A 43 -14.38 9.68 10.61
N LEU A 44 -15.30 8.72 10.61
CA LEU A 44 -15.20 7.47 9.85
C LEU A 44 -15.17 7.72 8.33
N PHE A 45 -16.01 8.62 7.81
CA PHE A 45 -15.99 9.00 6.40
C PHE A 45 -14.67 9.66 5.99
N MET A 46 -14.15 10.58 6.80
CA MET A 46 -12.85 11.22 6.54
C MET A 46 -11.71 10.19 6.58
N GLN A 47 -11.76 9.23 7.51
CA GLN A 47 -10.78 8.15 7.60
C GLN A 47 -10.87 7.22 6.39
N ALA A 48 -12.07 6.79 6.00
CA ALA A 48 -12.29 5.97 4.82
C ALA A 48 -11.85 6.69 3.54
N ALA A 49 -12.08 7.99 3.41
CA ALA A 49 -11.61 8.80 2.29
C ALA A 49 -10.07 8.89 2.25
N VAL A 50 -9.41 8.97 3.41
CA VAL A 50 -7.93 8.91 3.51
C VAL A 50 -7.41 7.52 3.12
N ASP A 51 -8.08 6.46 3.53
CA ASP A 51 -7.68 5.07 3.28
C ASP A 51 -7.96 4.60 1.84
N ALA A 52 -9.00 5.17 1.21
CA ALA A 52 -9.42 4.93 -0.17
C ALA A 52 -8.79 5.90 -1.19
N ALA A 53 -8.27 7.05 -0.73
CA ALA A 53 -7.51 7.92 -1.60
C ALA A 53 -6.34 7.11 -2.19
N PRO A 54 -6.20 7.02 -3.53
CA PRO A 54 -5.03 6.40 -4.12
C PRO A 54 -3.82 7.08 -3.50
N LEU A 55 -2.92 6.28 -2.91
CA LEU A 55 -1.72 6.75 -2.23
C LEU A 55 -1.13 7.85 -3.13
N ARG A 56 -1.23 9.10 -2.69
CA ARG A 56 -0.94 10.29 -3.52
C ARG A 56 0.48 10.25 -4.09
N ASP A 57 1.34 9.50 -3.42
CA ASP A 57 2.71 9.22 -3.80
C ASP A 57 2.84 8.25 -4.98
N GLU A 58 1.89 7.37 -5.30
CA GLU A 58 2.02 6.47 -6.46
C GLU A 58 1.91 7.21 -7.78
N ALA A 59 0.96 8.15 -7.88
CA ALA A 59 0.86 9.00 -9.06
C ALA A 59 2.08 9.92 -9.19
N LEU A 60 2.60 10.44 -8.07
CA LEU A 60 3.80 11.26 -8.06
C LEU A 60 5.08 10.46 -8.38
N VAL A 61 5.22 9.24 -7.84
CA VAL A 61 6.34 8.33 -8.13
C VAL A 61 6.28 7.86 -9.58
N ALA A 62 5.10 7.48 -10.09
CA ALA A 62 4.92 7.15 -11.50
C ALA A 62 5.25 8.34 -12.41
N ALA A 63 4.79 9.55 -12.07
CA ALA A 63 5.10 10.76 -12.82
C ALA A 63 6.61 11.10 -12.79
N ARG A 64 7.28 10.91 -11.66
CA ARG A 64 8.72 11.16 -11.48
C ARG A 64 9.55 10.15 -12.26
N LEU A 65 9.21 8.86 -12.19
CA LEU A 65 9.83 7.81 -13.01
C LEU A 65 9.65 8.10 -14.51
N THR A 66 8.46 8.50 -14.93
CA THR A 66 8.19 8.85 -16.34
C THR A 66 9.02 10.08 -16.76
N ARG A 67 9.16 11.08 -15.89
CA ARG A 67 10.00 12.27 -16.15
C ARG A 67 11.49 11.91 -16.25
N ASP A 68 11.99 11.04 -15.37
CA ASP A 68 13.41 10.66 -15.39
C ASP A 68 13.74 9.77 -16.61
N VAL A 69 12.85 8.86 -16.99
CA VAL A 69 12.99 8.06 -18.22
C VAL A 69 12.96 8.96 -19.45
N THR A 70 12.00 9.88 -19.54
CA THR A 70 11.91 10.81 -20.68
C THR A 70 13.11 11.78 -20.73
N ALA A 71 13.60 12.27 -19.58
CA ALA A 71 14.79 13.11 -19.49
C ALA A 71 16.07 12.36 -19.91
N ARG A 72 16.24 11.08 -19.52
CA ARG A 72 17.35 10.23 -19.97
C ARG A 72 17.31 9.97 -21.47
N LEU A 73 16.13 9.72 -22.03
CA LEU A 73 15.94 9.56 -23.47
C LEU A 73 16.16 10.88 -24.24
N ALA A 74 15.86 12.02 -23.62
CA ALA A 74 16.06 13.34 -24.21
C ALA A 74 17.50 13.87 -24.10
N SER A 75 18.35 13.27 -23.25
CA SER A 75 19.71 13.74 -22.99
C SER A 75 20.58 13.79 -24.26
N PRO A 76 21.25 14.93 -24.54
CA PRO A 76 22.08 15.10 -25.74
C PRO A 76 23.33 14.20 -25.77
N MET A 77 23.76 13.64 -24.63
CA MET A 77 24.87 12.68 -24.60
C MET A 77 24.54 11.36 -25.31
N ALA A 78 23.27 10.91 -25.28
CA ALA A 78 22.82 9.73 -26.03
C ALA A 78 22.83 9.98 -27.56
N ARG A 79 22.71 11.24 -27.99
CA ARG A 79 22.79 11.61 -29.42
C ARG A 79 24.22 11.56 -29.96
N ARG A 80 25.24 11.83 -29.13
CA ARG A 80 26.65 11.80 -29.56
C ARG A 80 27.15 10.36 -29.76
N ALA A 81 26.70 9.41 -28.94
CA ALA A 81 26.99 7.98 -29.11
C ALA A 81 26.25 7.33 -30.31
N ARG A 82 25.10 7.88 -30.72
CA ARG A 82 24.38 7.42 -31.92
C ARG A 82 25.03 7.84 -33.24
N ARG A 83 25.80 8.94 -33.29
CA ARG A 83 26.47 9.35 -34.54
C ARG A 83 27.57 8.39 -34.98
N THR A 84 28.30 7.78 -34.05
CA THR A 84 29.31 6.76 -34.37
C THR A 84 28.67 5.40 -34.67
N SER A 85 27.54 5.08 -34.04
CA SER A 85 26.81 3.81 -34.28
C SER A 85 25.95 3.81 -35.55
N ALA A 86 25.52 4.97 -36.05
CA ALA A 86 24.75 5.07 -37.30
C ALA A 86 25.56 4.67 -38.55
N VAL A 87 26.89 4.86 -38.53
CA VAL A 87 27.77 4.43 -39.63
C VAL A 87 27.88 2.90 -39.67
N VAL A 88 27.91 2.24 -38.51
CA VAL A 88 27.98 0.77 -38.42
C VAL A 88 26.61 0.12 -38.67
N GLY A 89 25.52 0.75 -38.22
CA GLY A 89 24.15 0.27 -38.45
C GLY A 89 23.67 0.35 -39.91
N GLY A 90 24.15 1.34 -40.68
CA GLY A 90 23.80 1.48 -42.09
C GLY A 90 24.24 0.30 -42.96
N VAL A 91 25.38 -0.32 -42.65
CA VAL A 91 25.90 -1.50 -43.36
C VAL A 91 25.04 -2.74 -43.09
N LEU A 92 24.55 -2.91 -41.86
CA LEU A 92 23.71 -4.06 -41.47
C LEU A 92 22.29 -3.99 -42.06
N VAL A 93 21.69 -2.79 -42.14
CA VAL A 93 20.36 -2.64 -42.74
C VAL A 93 20.39 -2.90 -44.26
N ALA A 94 21.45 -2.51 -44.96
CA ALA A 94 21.60 -2.81 -46.39
C ALA A 94 21.67 -4.33 -46.66
N VAL A 95 22.32 -5.10 -45.78
CA VAL A 95 22.39 -6.56 -45.87
C VAL A 95 21.03 -7.22 -45.59
N CYS A 96 20.24 -6.70 -44.64
CA CYS A 96 18.92 -7.24 -44.34
C CYS A 96 17.86 -6.90 -45.41
N VAL A 97 17.92 -5.73 -46.05
CA VAL A 97 16.99 -5.36 -47.13
C VAL A 97 17.24 -6.18 -48.40
N ALA A 98 18.50 -6.54 -48.69
CA ALA A 98 18.82 -7.48 -49.77
C ALA A 98 18.30 -8.91 -49.49
N GLY A 99 18.25 -9.33 -48.22
CA GLY A 99 17.70 -10.63 -47.82
C GLY A 99 16.16 -10.71 -47.85
N ALA A 100 15.46 -9.61 -47.59
CA ALA A 100 13.99 -9.58 -47.53
C ALA A 100 13.31 -9.68 -48.92
N ALA A 101 13.99 -9.28 -50.00
CA ALA A 101 13.45 -9.41 -51.36
C ALA A 101 13.29 -10.87 -51.82
N ALA A 102 14.07 -11.81 -51.25
CA ALA A 102 13.98 -13.24 -51.59
C ALA A 102 12.84 -13.97 -50.86
N ALA A 103 12.36 -13.46 -49.72
CA ALA A 103 11.32 -14.12 -48.91
C ALA A 103 9.89 -13.70 -49.29
N ALA A 104 9.72 -12.54 -49.95
CA ALA A 104 8.40 -12.02 -50.30
C ALA A 104 7.68 -12.80 -51.42
N THR A 105 8.40 -13.61 -52.22
CA THR A 105 7.79 -14.37 -53.33
C THR A 105 7.10 -15.67 -52.89
N LEU A 106 7.38 -16.19 -51.68
CA LEU A 106 6.78 -17.44 -51.18
C LEU A 106 5.56 -17.23 -50.27
N ALA A 107 5.36 -16.03 -49.70
CA ALA A 107 4.29 -15.76 -48.73
C ALA A 107 2.91 -15.47 -49.36
N TRP A 108 2.82 -15.25 -50.68
CA TRP A 108 1.55 -14.96 -51.37
C TRP A 108 0.67 -16.18 -51.69
N ARG A 109 1.03 -17.39 -51.22
CA ARG A 109 0.23 -18.61 -51.42
C ARG A 109 -0.53 -19.11 -50.18
N ALA A 110 -0.54 -18.38 -49.07
CA ALA A 110 -1.28 -18.80 -47.86
C ALA A 110 -2.76 -18.34 -47.90
N PRO A 111 -3.75 -19.22 -47.65
CA PRO A 111 -5.16 -18.86 -47.63
C PRO A 111 -5.53 -18.02 -46.40
N ASN A 112 -6.31 -16.96 -46.60
CA ASN A 112 -6.84 -16.07 -45.57
C ASN A 112 -7.73 -16.83 -44.56
N HIS A 113 -7.32 -16.87 -43.29
CA HIS A 113 -8.19 -17.29 -42.20
C HIS A 113 -9.17 -16.16 -41.83
N ARG A 114 -10.46 -16.47 -42.00
CA ARG A 114 -11.63 -15.64 -41.67
C ARG A 114 -11.61 -15.21 -40.19
N THR A 115 -11.85 -13.91 -40.00
CA THR A 115 -12.23 -13.28 -38.73
C THR A 115 -13.60 -13.77 -38.27
N ALA A 116 -13.67 -14.31 -37.05
CA ALA A 116 -14.92 -14.65 -36.38
C ALA A 116 -15.48 -13.43 -35.61
N ALA A 117 -16.80 -13.29 -35.63
CA ALA A 117 -17.55 -12.17 -35.09
C ALA A 117 -17.61 -12.14 -33.54
N PRO A 118 -17.89 -10.99 -32.92
CA PRO A 118 -18.07 -10.86 -31.48
C PRO A 118 -19.42 -11.43 -31.01
N LEU A 119 -19.40 -12.26 -29.96
CA LEU A 119 -20.59 -12.75 -29.26
C LEU A 119 -21.09 -11.72 -28.24
N GLU A 120 -22.40 -11.43 -28.30
CA GLU A 120 -23.17 -10.72 -27.27
C GLU A 120 -23.17 -11.47 -25.94
N VAL A 121 -23.05 -10.73 -24.83
CA VAL A 121 -23.15 -11.27 -23.47
C VAL A 121 -24.51 -10.87 -22.88
N PRO A 122 -25.32 -11.83 -22.37
CA PRO A 122 -26.64 -11.56 -21.82
C PRO A 122 -26.58 -10.93 -20.42
N SER A 123 -27.56 -10.07 -20.14
CA SER A 123 -27.79 -9.39 -18.86
C SER A 123 -28.23 -10.36 -17.76
N THR A 124 -27.59 -10.28 -16.59
CA THR A 124 -27.98 -11.00 -15.38
C THR A 124 -29.01 -10.23 -14.54
N PRO A 125 -29.93 -10.92 -13.85
CA PRO A 125 -31.03 -10.32 -13.09
C PRO A 125 -30.62 -9.85 -11.68
N LEU A 126 -31.36 -8.84 -11.23
CA LEU A 126 -31.33 -8.15 -9.94
C LEU A 126 -31.71 -9.10 -8.78
N VAL A 127 -30.78 -9.33 -7.84
CA VAL A 127 -30.99 -10.11 -6.61
C VAL A 127 -31.44 -9.19 -5.47
N ALA A 128 -32.53 -9.59 -4.79
CA ALA A 128 -33.14 -8.88 -3.67
C ALA A 128 -32.32 -9.01 -2.36
N PRO A 129 -32.41 -8.04 -1.43
CA PRO A 129 -31.72 -8.10 -0.14
C PRO A 129 -32.42 -9.05 0.87
N PRO A 130 -31.66 -9.77 1.72
CA PRO A 130 -32.22 -10.64 2.75
C PRO A 130 -32.67 -9.88 4.02
N SER A 131 -33.77 -10.36 4.61
CA SER A 131 -34.31 -9.91 5.91
C SER A 131 -33.42 -10.29 7.10
N PRO A 132 -33.38 -9.47 8.17
CA PRO A 132 -32.66 -9.77 9.41
C PRO A 132 -33.45 -10.74 10.30
N GLY A 133 -32.80 -11.84 10.70
CA GLY A 133 -33.25 -12.79 11.73
C GLY A 133 -32.56 -12.55 13.08
N PRO A 134 -33.06 -13.17 14.17
CA PRO A 134 -32.96 -12.66 15.53
C PRO A 134 -31.64 -12.94 16.26
N GLU A 135 -31.38 -12.05 17.20
CA GLU A 135 -30.34 -11.96 18.22
C GLU A 135 -30.22 -13.25 19.05
N LEU A 136 -29.10 -13.95 18.90
CA LEU A 136 -28.71 -15.09 19.72
C LEU A 136 -27.89 -14.60 20.93
N VAL A 137 -28.48 -14.80 22.10
CA VAL A 137 -27.87 -14.69 23.43
C VAL A 137 -26.67 -15.63 23.51
N VAL A 138 -25.49 -15.09 23.83
CA VAL A 138 -24.27 -15.87 24.09
C VAL A 138 -24.11 -16.02 25.60
N GLU A 139 -24.31 -17.23 26.08
CA GLU A 139 -23.96 -17.70 27.43
C GLU A 139 -22.46 -18.06 27.48
N PRO A 140 -21.73 -17.76 28.58
CA PRO A 140 -20.30 -18.08 28.68
C PRO A 140 -20.06 -19.58 28.93
N PRO A 141 -19.07 -20.21 28.26
CA PRO A 141 -18.73 -21.60 28.54
C PRO A 141 -17.85 -21.75 29.80
N THR A 142 -18.36 -22.55 30.72
CA THR A 142 -17.66 -23.20 31.85
C THR A 142 -16.49 -24.03 31.34
N GLN A 143 -15.31 -23.84 31.95
CA GLN A 143 -14.14 -24.70 31.79
C GLN A 143 -14.32 -25.97 32.62
N GLU A 144 -14.27 -27.14 31.97
CA GLU A 144 -14.09 -28.43 32.65
C GLU A 144 -12.89 -29.18 32.06
N ASP A 145 -11.94 -29.41 32.98
CA ASP A 145 -11.11 -30.59 33.21
C ASP A 145 -10.85 -31.62 32.10
N SER A 146 -9.55 -31.78 31.82
CA SER A 146 -8.78 -33.00 32.11
C SER A 146 -9.44 -34.37 31.83
N ALA A 147 -9.07 -34.97 30.69
CA ALA A 147 -8.97 -36.42 30.59
C ALA A 147 -7.91 -36.80 29.54
N ALA A 148 -6.84 -37.44 30.01
CA ALA A 148 -5.89 -38.17 29.18
C ALA A 148 -6.62 -39.32 28.48
N GLN A 149 -6.66 -39.29 27.15
CA GLN A 149 -7.22 -40.37 26.34
C GLN A 149 -6.12 -40.95 25.45
N GLU A 150 -5.74 -42.17 25.81
CA GLU A 150 -4.82 -43.05 25.10
C GLU A 150 -5.46 -43.53 23.77
N PRO A 151 -4.75 -43.47 22.63
CA PRO A 151 -5.34 -43.76 21.33
C PRO A 151 -5.45 -45.27 21.06
N PRO A 152 -6.64 -45.80 20.70
CA PRO A 152 -6.77 -47.17 20.23
C PRO A 152 -6.33 -47.27 18.76
N ALA A 153 -5.40 -48.18 18.51
CA ALA A 153 -5.07 -48.67 17.18
C ALA A 153 -6.30 -49.36 16.54
N ARG A 154 -6.88 -48.76 15.51
CA ARG A 154 -7.80 -49.44 14.59
C ARG A 154 -7.46 -49.08 13.15
N GLY A 155 -6.98 -50.08 12.42
CA GLY A 155 -6.88 -50.04 10.97
C GLY A 155 -8.28 -49.94 10.36
N ALA A 156 -8.60 -48.76 9.85
CA ALA A 156 -9.68 -48.59 8.90
C ALA A 156 -9.06 -48.67 7.50
N ALA A 157 -9.52 -49.64 6.71
CA ALA A 157 -9.18 -49.78 5.31
C ALA A 157 -9.64 -48.52 4.56
N SER A 158 -8.67 -47.76 4.05
CA SER A 158 -8.92 -46.57 3.24
C SER A 158 -9.59 -46.94 1.93
N GLU A 159 -10.88 -46.64 1.83
CA GLU A 159 -11.62 -46.64 0.57
C GLU A 159 -10.99 -45.58 -0.36
N PRO A 160 -10.70 -45.91 -1.63
CA PRO A 160 -10.00 -45.01 -2.55
C PRO A 160 -10.90 -43.82 -2.89
N LEU A 161 -10.60 -42.67 -2.28
CA LEU A 161 -11.26 -41.40 -2.58
C LEU A 161 -11.11 -41.06 -4.08
N PRO A 162 -12.19 -40.59 -4.74
CA PRO A 162 -12.15 -40.18 -6.14
C PRO A 162 -11.08 -39.13 -6.35
N THR A 163 -10.18 -39.40 -7.31
CA THR A 163 -9.08 -38.53 -7.70
C THR A 163 -9.64 -37.18 -8.15
N ARG A 164 -9.59 -36.17 -7.27
CA ARG A 164 -9.92 -34.80 -7.67
C ARG A 164 -8.98 -34.41 -8.82
N PRO A 165 -9.50 -33.84 -9.92
CA PRO A 165 -8.67 -33.30 -10.98
C PRO A 165 -7.65 -32.35 -10.36
N SER A 166 -6.36 -32.66 -10.51
CA SER A 166 -5.28 -31.79 -10.06
C SER A 166 -5.48 -30.43 -10.72
N ALA A 167 -5.85 -29.43 -9.91
CA ALA A 167 -5.91 -28.06 -10.38
C ALA A 167 -4.56 -27.73 -11.04
N PRO A 168 -4.57 -27.06 -12.22
CA PRO A 168 -3.34 -26.74 -12.93
C PRO A 168 -2.41 -25.99 -11.97
N SER A 169 -1.25 -26.59 -11.70
CA SER A 169 -0.23 -26.00 -10.85
C SER A 169 0.17 -24.67 -11.48
N ALA A 170 -0.21 -23.56 -10.83
CA ALA A 170 0.09 -22.23 -11.32
C ALA A 170 1.62 -22.14 -11.48
N SER A 171 2.08 -22.02 -12.73
CA SER A 171 3.51 -22.01 -13.02
C SER A 171 4.21 -20.95 -12.19
N GLU A 172 5.31 -21.34 -11.55
CA GLU A 172 6.12 -20.41 -10.76
C GLU A 172 6.55 -19.22 -11.63
N PRO A 173 6.53 -17.99 -11.08
CA PRO A 173 6.92 -16.81 -11.84
C PRO A 173 8.37 -16.93 -12.30
N ALA A 174 8.59 -16.71 -13.59
CA ALA A 174 9.85 -16.99 -14.25
C ALA A 174 10.88 -15.86 -14.06
N SER A 175 10.46 -14.68 -13.59
CA SER A 175 11.33 -13.50 -13.48
C SER A 175 11.00 -12.58 -12.29
N ALA A 176 11.99 -11.77 -11.90
CA ALA A 176 11.83 -10.71 -10.89
C ALA A 176 10.72 -9.72 -11.25
N SER A 177 10.67 -9.32 -12.53
CA SER A 177 9.65 -8.38 -13.05
C SER A 177 8.24 -8.95 -12.95
N GLU A 178 8.05 -10.22 -13.31
CA GLU A 178 6.76 -10.88 -13.20
C GLU A 178 6.30 -10.98 -11.74
N LEU A 179 7.19 -11.42 -10.83
CA LEU A 179 6.87 -11.54 -9.41
C LEU A 179 6.58 -10.19 -8.77
N PHE A 180 7.34 -9.15 -9.11
CA PHE A 180 7.08 -7.76 -8.68
C PHE A 180 5.74 -7.24 -9.21
N GLY A 181 5.43 -7.53 -10.48
CA GLY A 181 4.14 -7.21 -11.10
C GLY A 181 2.97 -7.84 -10.36
N ARG A 182 3.05 -9.13 -10.04
CA ARG A 182 2.04 -9.85 -9.23
C ARG A 182 1.91 -9.26 -7.83
N ALA A 183 3.02 -8.91 -7.16
CA ALA A 183 3.00 -8.27 -5.84
C ALA A 183 2.29 -6.91 -5.88
N ASN A 184 2.59 -6.08 -6.88
CA ASN A 184 1.91 -4.79 -7.08
C ASN A 184 0.42 -4.97 -7.38
N GLN A 185 0.04 -5.98 -8.18
CA GLN A 185 -1.36 -6.27 -8.45
C GLN A 185 -2.10 -6.68 -7.17
N ALA A 186 -1.55 -7.63 -6.40
CA ALA A 186 -2.13 -8.05 -5.13
C ALA A 186 -2.30 -6.86 -4.16
N ARG A 187 -1.34 -5.93 -4.13
CA ARG A 187 -1.43 -4.72 -3.32
C ARG A 187 -2.58 -3.81 -3.75
N ARG A 188 -2.76 -3.59 -5.06
CA ARG A 188 -3.87 -2.80 -5.61
C ARG A 188 -5.24 -3.43 -5.38
N ASP A 189 -5.30 -4.77 -5.42
CA ASP A 189 -6.50 -5.55 -5.10
C ASP A 189 -6.84 -5.55 -3.59
N GLY A 190 -6.05 -4.90 -2.74
CA GLY A 190 -6.24 -4.92 -1.29
C GLY A 190 -5.83 -6.23 -0.61
N LYS A 191 -5.19 -7.17 -1.34
CA LYS A 191 -4.70 -8.46 -0.80
C LYS A 191 -3.37 -8.25 -0.07
N VAL A 192 -3.41 -7.51 1.03
CA VAL A 192 -2.24 -7.01 1.77
C VAL A 192 -1.26 -8.13 2.15
N THR A 193 -1.75 -9.21 2.77
CA THR A 193 -0.89 -10.33 3.23
C THR A 193 -0.20 -11.03 2.06
N GLU A 194 -0.92 -11.22 0.96
CA GLU A 194 -0.40 -11.86 -0.25
C GLU A 194 0.66 -10.98 -0.92
N ALA A 195 0.41 -9.67 -1.04
CA ALA A 195 1.39 -8.73 -1.56
C ALA A 195 2.69 -8.74 -0.73
N ALA A 196 2.58 -8.75 0.61
CA ALA A 196 3.73 -8.83 1.49
C ALA A 196 4.52 -10.14 1.29
N ARG A 197 3.84 -11.28 1.15
CA ARG A 197 4.45 -12.58 0.85
C ARG A 197 5.19 -12.56 -0.48
N LEU A 198 4.58 -12.03 -1.53
CA LEU A 198 5.17 -11.94 -2.87
C LEU A 198 6.41 -11.02 -2.89
N TYR A 199 6.39 -9.88 -2.20
CA TYR A 199 7.58 -9.03 -2.09
C TYR A 199 8.72 -9.72 -1.32
N ARG A 200 8.44 -10.44 -0.23
CA ARG A 200 9.49 -11.20 0.48
C ARG A 200 10.08 -12.29 -0.42
N GLY A 201 9.24 -13.04 -1.14
CA GLY A 201 9.71 -14.02 -2.12
C GLY A 201 10.55 -13.42 -3.23
N LEU A 202 10.25 -12.18 -3.67
CA LEU A 202 11.08 -11.44 -4.61
C LEU A 202 12.45 -11.09 -4.02
N GLN A 203 12.49 -10.65 -2.76
CA GLN A 203 13.72 -10.33 -2.03
C GLN A 203 14.64 -11.53 -1.84
N GLU A 204 14.04 -12.69 -1.57
CA GLU A 204 14.77 -13.94 -1.39
C GLU A 204 15.30 -14.50 -2.72
N ARG A 205 14.45 -14.55 -3.75
CA ARG A 205 14.78 -15.22 -5.03
C ARG A 205 15.62 -14.39 -5.98
N PHE A 206 15.50 -13.07 -5.92
CA PHE A 206 16.11 -12.16 -6.90
C PHE A 206 16.91 -11.03 -6.23
N ALA A 207 17.66 -11.37 -5.19
CA ALA A 207 18.50 -10.45 -4.44
C ALA A 207 19.43 -9.63 -5.37
N GLY A 208 19.46 -8.31 -5.18
CA GLY A 208 20.29 -7.40 -5.98
C GLY A 208 19.70 -7.00 -7.33
N SER A 209 18.57 -7.58 -7.75
CA SER A 209 17.81 -7.07 -8.91
C SER A 209 17.24 -5.68 -8.63
N HIS A 210 16.92 -4.94 -9.69
CA HIS A 210 16.33 -3.61 -9.55
C HIS A 210 14.95 -3.68 -8.89
N GLU A 211 14.12 -4.64 -9.30
CA GLU A 211 12.79 -4.90 -8.75
C GLU A 211 12.85 -5.24 -7.27
N GLU A 212 13.82 -6.07 -6.87
CA GLU A 212 14.06 -6.40 -5.48
C GLU A 212 14.37 -5.15 -4.65
N LEU A 213 15.28 -4.30 -5.14
CA LEU A 213 15.64 -3.08 -4.45
C LEU A 213 14.44 -2.14 -4.29
N VAL A 214 13.67 -1.92 -5.36
CA VAL A 214 12.43 -1.13 -5.31
C VAL A 214 11.40 -1.74 -4.36
N SER A 215 11.32 -3.07 -4.30
CA SER A 215 10.38 -3.79 -3.42
C SER A 215 10.58 -3.48 -1.95
N ARG A 216 11.80 -3.14 -1.50
CA ARG A 216 12.05 -2.79 -0.10
C ARG A 216 11.23 -1.58 0.33
N VAL A 217 11.16 -0.54 -0.51
CA VAL A 217 10.34 0.66 -0.21
C VAL A 217 8.86 0.33 -0.24
N SER A 218 8.41 -0.43 -1.25
CA SER A 218 6.99 -0.83 -1.38
C SER A 218 6.52 -1.71 -0.21
N LEU A 219 7.32 -2.72 0.16
CA LEU A 219 7.05 -3.60 1.29
C LEU A 219 7.11 -2.83 2.61
N GLY A 220 8.10 -1.94 2.79
CA GLY A 220 8.20 -1.09 3.97
C GLY A 220 6.95 -0.25 4.20
N ARG A 221 6.41 0.38 3.14
CA ARG A 221 5.14 1.13 3.21
C ARG A 221 3.95 0.23 3.52
N LEU A 222 3.86 -0.94 2.89
CA LEU A 222 2.79 -1.90 3.13
C LEU A 222 2.77 -2.37 4.59
N LEU A 223 3.94 -2.70 5.15
CA LEU A 223 4.12 -3.11 6.54
C LEU A 223 3.71 -1.99 7.50
N LEU A 224 4.13 -0.76 7.21
CA LEU A 224 3.80 0.39 8.03
C LEU A 224 2.29 0.68 7.96
N ASP A 225 1.76 0.98 6.77
CA ASP A 225 0.45 1.58 6.62
C ASP A 225 -0.71 0.59 6.77
N ARG A 226 -0.53 -0.66 6.34
CA ARG A 226 -1.62 -1.65 6.29
C ARG A 226 -1.52 -2.75 7.34
N LEU A 227 -0.31 -3.08 7.78
CA LEU A 227 -0.08 -4.17 8.75
C LEU A 227 0.32 -3.67 10.14
N GLY A 228 0.62 -2.38 10.31
CA GLY A 228 1.05 -1.81 11.60
C GLY A 228 2.44 -2.27 12.06
N ASP A 229 3.16 -3.05 11.26
CA ASP A 229 4.49 -3.57 11.59
C ASP A 229 5.57 -2.50 11.34
N SER A 230 5.65 -1.58 12.29
CA SER A 230 6.58 -0.44 12.24
C SER A 230 8.05 -0.90 12.33
N ARG A 231 8.31 -2.02 13.02
CA ARG A 231 9.68 -2.56 13.16
C ARG A 231 10.14 -3.19 11.84
N GLY A 232 9.31 -4.02 11.22
CA GLY A 232 9.60 -4.61 9.91
C GLY A 232 9.74 -3.55 8.83
N ALA A 233 8.88 -2.52 8.83
CA ALA A 233 8.98 -1.39 7.92
C ALA A 233 10.33 -0.66 8.06
N LEU A 234 10.77 -0.39 9.29
CA LEU A 234 12.06 0.26 9.55
C LEU A 234 13.24 -0.53 8.99
N VAL A 235 13.22 -1.86 9.14
CA VAL A 235 14.24 -2.75 8.56
C VAL A 235 14.30 -2.57 7.04
N GLN A 236 13.15 -2.60 6.37
CA GLN A 236 13.06 -2.46 4.91
C GLN A 236 13.60 -1.11 4.42
N PHE A 237 13.21 0.00 5.05
CA PHE A 237 13.70 1.34 4.68
C PHE A 237 15.19 1.49 4.92
N ASN A 238 15.72 1.04 6.07
CA ASN A 238 17.16 1.08 6.34
C ASN A 238 17.94 0.26 5.30
N SER A 239 17.42 -0.91 4.96
CA SER A 239 18.03 -1.80 4.00
C SER A 239 18.11 -1.18 2.59
N TYR A 240 17.06 -0.45 2.17
CA TYR A 240 17.09 0.34 0.93
C TYR A 240 18.14 1.47 0.98
N LEU A 241 18.16 2.24 2.08
CA LEU A 241 19.04 3.40 2.23
C LEU A 241 20.53 3.04 2.30
N ALA A 242 20.84 1.82 2.74
CA ALA A 242 22.18 1.26 2.77
C ALA A 242 22.68 0.82 1.38
N SER A 243 21.80 0.63 0.40
CA SER A 243 22.17 0.19 -0.94
C SER A 243 22.69 1.36 -1.80
N PRO A 244 23.90 1.27 -2.39
CA PRO A 244 24.43 2.29 -3.30
C PRO A 244 23.59 2.47 -4.57
N ALA A 245 22.87 1.42 -4.99
CA ALA A 245 22.01 1.44 -6.18
C ALA A 245 20.64 2.09 -5.93
N GLY A 246 20.29 2.40 -4.68
CA GLY A 246 18.96 2.84 -4.24
C GLY A 246 18.71 4.35 -4.36
N GLY A 247 18.88 4.91 -5.56
CA GLY A 247 18.81 6.37 -5.76
C GLY A 247 17.40 6.94 -5.92
N ALA A 248 16.56 6.31 -6.74
CA ALA A 248 15.31 6.91 -7.21
C ALA A 248 14.23 7.08 -6.12
N LEU A 249 14.23 6.22 -5.09
CA LEU A 249 13.26 6.23 -4.00
C LEU A 249 13.90 6.58 -2.65
N ARG A 250 15.07 7.24 -2.68
CA ARG A 250 15.82 7.56 -1.45
C ARG A 250 15.07 8.55 -0.58
N GLU A 251 14.43 9.55 -1.18
CA GLU A 251 13.60 10.54 -0.48
C GLU A 251 12.43 9.84 0.24
N GLU A 252 11.69 9.00 -0.47
CA GLU A 252 10.53 8.26 0.04
C GLU A 252 10.92 7.26 1.14
N ALA A 253 12.07 6.59 0.99
CA ALA A 253 12.60 5.69 2.02
C ALA A 253 13.01 6.44 3.31
N MET A 254 13.55 7.66 3.20
CA MET A 254 13.87 8.47 4.37
C MET A 254 12.63 8.97 5.12
N VAL A 255 11.58 9.36 4.39
CA VAL A 255 10.27 9.65 4.97
C VAL A 255 9.71 8.42 5.68
N GLY A 256 9.72 7.27 5.01
CA GLY A 256 9.25 6.01 5.59
C GLY A 256 9.99 5.62 6.87
N ARG A 257 11.32 5.77 6.89
CA ARG A 257 12.16 5.56 8.08
C ARG A 257 11.73 6.45 9.24
N ALA A 258 11.57 7.75 9.01
CA ALA A 258 11.18 8.70 10.06
C ALA A 258 9.79 8.36 10.63
N LEU A 259 8.83 8.01 9.76
CA LEU A 259 7.49 7.59 10.18
C LEU A 259 7.51 6.30 11.01
N ALA A 260 8.29 5.30 10.58
CA ALA A 260 8.44 4.05 11.31
C ALA A 260 9.05 4.29 12.72
N LEU A 261 10.06 5.16 12.82
CA LEU A 261 10.66 5.56 14.11
C LEU A 261 9.66 6.25 15.02
N GLY A 262 8.81 7.13 14.49
CA GLY A 262 7.75 7.80 15.25
C GLY A 262 6.72 6.83 15.81
N ARG A 263 6.27 5.84 15.01
CA ARG A 263 5.34 4.81 15.50
C ARG A 263 5.94 3.87 16.54
N LEU A 264 7.27 3.74 16.56
CA LEU A 264 8.00 2.99 17.59
C LEU A 264 8.31 3.82 18.86
N GLY A 265 7.89 5.09 18.92
CA GLY A 265 8.18 5.98 20.05
C GLY A 265 9.65 6.42 20.15
N ARG A 266 10.45 6.23 19.10
CA ARG A 266 11.91 6.52 19.09
C ARG A 266 12.16 7.98 18.72
N ALA A 267 11.68 8.91 19.55
CA ALA A 267 11.59 10.35 19.26
C ALA A 267 12.93 10.99 18.85
N ALA A 268 14.04 10.65 19.52
CA ALA A 268 15.35 11.21 19.20
C ALA A 268 15.82 10.80 17.79
N GLU A 269 15.61 9.54 17.42
CA GLU A 269 15.98 9.03 16.11
C GLU A 269 15.04 9.50 15.01
N GLU A 270 13.74 9.62 15.33
CA GLU A 270 12.78 10.25 14.43
C GLU A 270 13.21 11.68 14.09
N ARG A 271 13.59 12.47 15.10
CA ARG A 271 14.08 13.84 14.90
C ARG A 271 15.29 13.87 13.97
N ALA A 272 16.28 13.01 14.21
CA ALA A 272 17.46 12.91 13.37
C ALA A 272 17.12 12.51 11.92
N ALA A 273 16.18 11.58 11.73
CA ALA A 273 15.74 11.14 10.41
C ALA A 273 15.05 12.27 9.61
N TRP A 274 14.20 13.08 10.26
CA TRP A 274 13.58 14.25 9.62
C TRP A 274 14.58 15.34 9.29
N GLN A 275 15.56 15.59 10.17
CA GLN A 275 16.64 16.55 9.90
C GLN A 275 17.47 16.12 8.69
N ALA A 276 17.88 14.85 8.64
CA ALA A 276 18.64 14.30 7.51
C ALA A 276 17.87 14.42 6.18
N LEU A 277 16.53 14.23 6.19
CA LEU A 277 15.70 14.44 5.00
C LEU A 277 15.75 15.89 4.51
N LEU A 278 15.59 16.85 5.42
CA LEU A 278 15.59 18.28 5.08
C LEU A 278 16.95 18.77 4.60
N GLU A 279 18.03 18.22 5.15
CA GLU A 279 19.40 18.52 4.72
C GLU A 279 19.67 18.01 3.30
N ALA A 280 19.34 16.74 3.04
CA ALA A 280 19.66 16.11 1.75
C ALA A 280 18.66 16.48 0.63
N TRP A 281 17.40 16.78 0.94
CA TRP A 281 16.40 17.30 -0.01
C TRP A 281 15.73 18.55 0.52
N PRO A 282 16.42 19.70 0.47
CA PRO A 282 15.84 20.95 0.94
C PRO A 282 14.50 21.18 0.27
N LYS A 283 14.35 20.97 -1.04
CA LYS A 283 13.13 21.22 -1.81
C LYS A 283 12.13 20.05 -1.85
N SER A 284 12.21 19.11 -0.91
CA SER A 284 11.28 17.98 -0.80
C SER A 284 9.82 18.43 -0.69
N THR A 285 8.91 17.67 -1.30
CA THR A 285 7.46 17.86 -1.12
C THR A 285 7.03 17.60 0.34
N HIS A 286 7.84 16.85 1.09
CA HIS A 286 7.62 16.51 2.50
C HIS A 286 8.17 17.56 3.47
N ARG A 287 8.81 18.63 2.98
CA ARG A 287 9.44 19.67 3.82
C ARG A 287 8.51 20.19 4.91
N LYS A 288 7.29 20.61 4.54
CA LYS A 288 6.32 21.19 5.50
C LYS A 288 5.96 20.20 6.61
N ARG A 289 5.77 18.92 6.25
CA ARG A 289 5.48 17.84 7.20
C ARG A 289 6.67 17.61 8.14
N ALA A 290 7.88 17.51 7.61
CA ALA A 290 9.09 17.30 8.39
C ALA A 290 9.32 18.46 9.39
N GLN A 291 9.16 19.71 8.94
CA GLN A 291 9.29 20.89 9.80
C GLN A 291 8.25 20.91 10.93
N ALA A 292 6.98 20.64 10.62
CA ALA A 292 5.93 20.54 11.64
C ALA A 292 6.26 19.46 12.68
N ARG A 293 6.66 18.27 12.22
CA ARG A 293 6.99 17.17 13.12
C ARG A 293 8.21 17.46 13.99
N LEU A 294 9.22 18.16 13.47
CA LEU A 294 10.38 18.59 14.25
C LEU A 294 10.00 19.59 15.35
N ALA A 295 9.06 20.50 15.07
CA ALA A 295 8.52 21.41 16.07
C ALA A 295 7.80 20.65 17.19
N ASP A 296 6.94 19.67 16.83
CA ASP A 296 6.25 18.82 17.80
C ASP A 296 7.21 18.03 18.70
N LEU A 297 8.28 17.48 18.12
CA LEU A 297 9.30 16.75 18.88
C LEU A 297 10.18 17.68 19.73
N GLY A 298 10.29 18.96 19.38
CA GLY A 298 11.11 19.95 20.08
C GLY A 298 10.37 20.68 21.19
N ALA A 299 9.03 20.66 21.18
CA ALA A 299 8.24 21.15 22.28
C ALA A 299 8.60 20.34 23.54
N PRO A 300 8.99 20.99 24.67
CA PRO A 300 9.12 20.28 25.93
C PRO A 300 7.80 19.54 26.18
N ALA A 301 7.87 18.31 26.69
CA ALA A 301 6.69 17.53 27.02
C ALA A 301 5.94 18.24 28.17
N LEU A 302 5.13 19.24 27.82
CA LEU A 302 4.69 20.24 28.79
C LEU A 302 3.66 19.72 29.79
N ASP A 303 3.00 18.59 29.54
CA ASP A 303 1.91 18.12 30.41
C ASP A 303 1.75 16.59 30.37
N ALA A 304 2.79 15.83 30.73
CA ALA A 304 2.53 14.51 31.30
C ALA A 304 2.16 14.77 32.77
N PRO A 305 0.87 14.70 33.18
CA PRO A 305 0.50 14.87 34.56
C PRO A 305 1.33 13.90 35.38
N ASP A 306 2.03 14.46 36.36
CA ASP A 306 2.98 13.85 37.28
C ASP A 306 2.26 12.75 38.10
N ALA A 307 1.96 11.61 37.46
CA ALA A 307 1.18 10.52 38.04
C ALA A 307 1.91 9.88 39.24
N ASP A 308 3.21 10.13 39.37
CA ASP A 308 4.03 9.70 40.50
C ASP A 308 3.95 10.63 41.72
N ARG A 309 3.40 11.84 41.59
CA ARG A 309 3.32 12.80 42.70
C ARG A 309 2.14 12.54 43.65
N ALA A 310 1.27 11.58 43.35
CA ALA A 310 0.13 11.21 44.18
C ALA A 310 0.41 10.11 45.22
N LEU A 311 1.56 9.41 45.19
CA LEU A 311 1.84 8.26 46.05
C LEU A 311 2.71 8.54 47.29
N THR A 312 3.30 9.74 47.44
CA THR A 312 4.22 10.04 48.56
C THR A 312 3.65 10.93 49.67
N GLY A 313 2.39 11.35 49.55
CA GLY A 313 1.77 12.34 50.45
C GLY A 313 0.95 11.80 51.63
N LYS A 314 1.35 10.71 52.32
CA LYS A 314 0.75 10.39 53.64
C LYS A 314 1.63 9.48 54.50
N ARG A 315 2.58 10.06 55.24
CA ARG A 315 3.04 9.49 56.52
C ARG A 315 2.59 10.43 57.65
N PRO A 316 1.65 10.03 58.50
CA PRO A 316 1.26 10.82 59.65
C PRO A 316 2.40 10.79 60.67
N GLY A 317 2.92 11.97 60.99
CA GLY A 317 3.65 12.16 62.24
C GLY A 317 2.70 12.01 63.43
N GLY A 318 3.21 11.44 64.52
CA GLY A 318 2.60 11.55 65.84
C GLY A 318 2.55 10.24 66.61
N ARG A 319 3.47 10.02 67.53
CA ARG A 319 3.31 10.51 68.91
C ARG A 319 4.59 10.33 69.71
N ALA A 320 4.92 11.40 70.42
CA ALA A 320 5.76 11.39 71.60
C ALA A 320 5.03 10.68 72.75
N GLN A 321 5.78 9.87 73.50
CA GLN A 321 5.88 9.87 74.97
C GLN A 321 6.99 8.91 75.38
#